data_AF-A0A351TLE2-F1
#
_entry.id   AF-A0A351TLE2-F1
#
_cell.length_a   1.000
_cell.length_b   1.000
_cell.length_c   1.000
_cell.angle_alpha   90.00
_cell.angle_beta   90.00
_cell.angle_gamma   90.00
#
_symmetry.space_group_name_H-M   'P 1'
#
loop_
_entity.id
_entity.type
_entity.pdbx_description
1 polymer ?
#
loop_
_entity_poly.entity_id
_entity_poly.type
_entity_poly.pdbx_seq_one_letter_code
_entity_poly.pdbx_strand_id
1 'polypeptide(L)'
;MTEMEIALSGYCKKDITDCTYEELYTALLHIVEAESRKRLAPVKGRKLYYISAEFLIGKLLSNNLINLGLYDDVKACLEAHGKSMAELEEVEPEPSLGNGGLGRLAACFLDSVATLNLPGDGIGLRYHCGLFHQNFTDNLQNETPDFWLGGHDWAQKTDKTYPVSLAGKDYTARLYRIAVTGYEGRTNYLNLFDLDT
;
A
#
# COMPACT_ATOMS: atom_id res chain seq x y z
N MET A 1 19.27 1.88 22.88
CA MET A 1 18.63 1.72 21.57
C MET A 1 17.22 1.24 21.80
N THR A 2 16.23 1.90 21.20
CA THR A 2 14.82 1.48 21.24
C THR A 2 14.60 0.23 20.36
N GLU A 3 13.46 -0.46 20.49
CA GLU A 3 13.14 -1.61 19.62
C GLU A 3 13.05 -1.17 18.14
N MET A 4 12.44 -0.01 17.88
CA MET A 4 12.34 0.57 16.54
C MET A 4 13.71 0.90 15.93
N GLU A 5 14.62 1.46 16.73
CA GLU A 5 15.99 1.79 16.29
C GLU A 5 16.79 0.53 15.91
N ILE A 6 16.64 -0.55 16.68
CA ILE A 6 17.24 -1.86 16.36
C ILE A 6 16.66 -2.41 15.06
N ALA A 7 15.33 -2.33 14.89
CA ALA A 7 14.65 -2.82 13.69
C ALA A 7 15.11 -2.05 12.43
N LEU A 8 15.04 -0.72 12.46
CA LEU A 8 15.46 0.14 11.35
C LEU A 8 16.93 -0.07 10.99
N SER A 9 17.83 0.00 11.97
CA SER A 9 19.26 -0.23 11.73
C SER A 9 19.54 -1.64 11.19
N GLY A 10 18.77 -2.64 11.63
CA GLY A 10 18.86 -4.02 11.14
C GLY A 10 18.50 -4.16 9.66
N TYR A 11 17.44 -3.49 9.20
CA TYR A 11 17.04 -3.47 7.79
C TYR A 11 18.00 -2.64 6.94
N CYS A 12 18.42 -1.46 7.41
CA CYS A 12 19.31 -0.57 6.69
C CYS A 12 20.77 -1.06 6.69
N LYS A 13 21.18 -1.89 7.66
CA LYS A 13 22.55 -2.40 7.87
C LYS A 13 23.60 -1.30 8.06
N LYS A 14 23.19 -0.13 8.53
CA LYS A 14 24.03 1.02 8.89
C LYS A 14 23.28 1.91 9.89
N ASP A 15 23.98 2.93 10.39
CA ASP A 15 23.39 3.90 11.30
C ASP A 15 22.25 4.67 10.62
N ILE A 16 21.17 4.94 11.36
CA ILE A 16 19.98 5.65 10.86
C ILE A 16 20.36 7.05 10.36
N THR A 17 21.33 7.72 11.00
CA THR A 17 21.83 9.04 10.59
C THR A 17 22.41 9.02 9.16
N ASP A 18 23.02 7.91 8.77
CA ASP A 18 23.66 7.69 7.46
C ASP A 18 22.71 7.11 6.38
N CYS A 19 21.45 6.85 6.73
CA CYS A 19 20.45 6.35 5.79
C CYS A 19 19.83 7.47 4.94
N THR A 20 19.58 7.21 3.66
CA THR A 20 18.72 8.05 2.84
C THR A 20 17.25 7.81 3.20
N TYR A 21 16.36 8.72 2.78
CA TYR A 21 14.94 8.55 3.02
C TYR A 21 14.37 7.33 2.26
N GLU A 22 14.92 6.99 1.09
CA GLU A 22 14.55 5.80 0.32
C GLU A 22 14.90 4.50 1.04
N GLU A 23 16.07 4.44 1.69
CA GLU A 23 16.48 3.27 2.49
C GLU A 23 15.61 3.12 3.73
N LEU A 24 15.29 4.24 4.40
CA LEU A 24 14.39 4.25 5.55
C LEU A 24 12.96 3.86 5.17
N TYR A 25 12.46 4.38 4.04
CA TYR A 25 11.14 4.04 3.50
C TYR A 25 11.06 2.54 3.22
N THR A 26 12.08 1.99 2.58
CA THR A 26 12.18 0.55 2.28
C THR A 26 12.22 -0.30 3.55
N ALA A 27 13.00 0.11 4.55
CA ALA A 27 13.05 -0.58 5.83
C ALA A 27 11.68 -0.59 6.52
N LEU A 28 10.98 0.55 6.53
CA LEU A 28 9.66 0.67 7.12
C LEU A 28 8.61 -0.13 6.35
N LEU A 29 8.71 -0.22 5.02
CA LEU A 29 7.84 -1.08 4.22
C LEU A 29 7.92 -2.53 4.71
N HIS A 30 9.13 -3.05 4.96
CA HIS A 30 9.33 -4.40 5.49
C HIS A 30 8.83 -4.56 6.93
N ILE A 31 9.04 -3.56 7.78
CA ILE A 31 8.53 -3.57 9.17
C ILE A 31 6.99 -3.60 9.16
N VAL A 32 6.36 -2.69 8.43
CA VAL A 32 4.90 -2.63 8.28
C VAL A 32 4.35 -3.94 7.71
N GLU A 33 5.02 -4.51 6.71
CA GLU A 33 4.63 -5.80 6.15
C GLU A 33 4.68 -6.92 7.22
N ALA A 34 5.78 -7.02 7.98
CA ALA A 34 5.93 -8.01 9.03
C ALA A 34 4.86 -7.85 10.12
N GLU A 35 4.62 -6.62 10.60
CA GLU A 35 3.62 -6.33 11.63
C GLU A 35 2.18 -6.54 11.12
N SER A 36 1.89 -6.17 9.87
CA SER A 36 0.57 -6.42 9.26
C SER A 36 0.25 -7.92 9.20
N ARG A 37 1.24 -8.78 8.94
CA ARG A 37 1.07 -10.25 8.89
C ARG A 37 0.71 -10.82 10.26
N LYS A 38 1.20 -10.25 11.36
CA LYS A 38 0.85 -10.69 12.73
C LYS A 38 -0.63 -10.46 13.05
N ARG A 39 -1.28 -9.50 12.38
CA ARG A 39 -2.71 -9.19 12.56
C ARG A 39 -3.63 -9.91 11.56
N LEU A 40 -3.12 -10.87 10.80
CA LEU A 40 -3.95 -11.74 9.98
C LEU A 40 -4.70 -12.74 10.86
N ALA A 41 -6.03 -12.76 10.73
CA ALA A 41 -6.88 -13.71 11.45
C ALA A 41 -7.57 -14.68 10.50
N PRO A 42 -7.73 -15.97 10.87
CA PRO A 42 -8.50 -16.91 10.07
C PRO A 42 -9.95 -16.44 9.95
N VAL A 43 -10.55 -16.68 8.79
CA VAL A 43 -11.94 -16.33 8.53
C VAL A 43 -12.84 -17.42 9.10
N LYS A 44 -13.78 -17.05 9.95
CA LYS A 44 -14.82 -17.93 10.48
C LYS A 44 -16.17 -17.46 9.93
N GLY A 45 -16.86 -18.32 9.20
CA GLY A 45 -18.16 -17.99 8.59
C GLY A 45 -18.04 -17.23 7.27
N ARG A 46 -18.84 -16.17 7.10
CA ARG A 46 -18.95 -15.43 5.84
C ARG A 46 -17.80 -14.44 5.67
N LYS A 47 -17.28 -14.35 4.45
CA LYS A 47 -16.30 -13.32 4.03
C LYS A 47 -16.96 -12.32 3.08
N LEU A 48 -16.72 -11.03 3.29
CA LEU A 48 -17.07 -9.98 2.34
C LEU A 48 -16.02 -9.91 1.22
N TYR A 49 -16.48 -9.77 -0.01
CA TYR A 49 -15.63 -9.46 -1.17
C TYR A 49 -16.19 -8.19 -1.83
N TYR A 50 -15.49 -7.08 -1.63
CA TYR A 50 -15.88 -5.79 -2.19
C TYR A 50 -15.19 -5.59 -3.53
N ILE A 51 -15.94 -5.74 -4.63
CA ILE A 51 -15.43 -5.61 -5.99
C ILE A 51 -15.66 -4.16 -6.45
N SER A 52 -14.59 -3.48 -6.85
CA SER A 52 -14.65 -2.13 -7.42
C SER A 52 -13.72 -2.02 -8.62
N ALA A 53 -14.11 -1.19 -9.58
CA ALA A 53 -13.24 -0.82 -10.69
C ALA A 53 -12.10 0.11 -10.24
N GLU A 54 -12.26 0.84 -9.15
CA GLU A 54 -11.25 1.78 -8.64
C GLU A 54 -11.13 1.74 -7.12
N PHE A 55 -9.92 2.02 -6.62
CA PHE A 55 -9.58 2.16 -5.21
C PHE A 55 -8.60 3.33 -5.03
N LEU A 56 -9.10 4.49 -4.63
CA LEU A 56 -8.26 5.67 -4.36
C LEU A 56 -7.73 5.60 -2.93
N ILE A 57 -6.71 4.76 -2.73
CA ILE A 57 -6.18 4.42 -1.39
C ILE A 57 -5.28 5.51 -0.80
N GLY A 58 -4.59 6.29 -1.64
CA GLY A 58 -3.60 7.27 -1.20
C GLY A 58 -2.29 6.62 -0.73
N LYS A 59 -1.34 7.44 -0.27
CA LYS A 59 -0.12 6.97 0.42
C LYS A 59 -0.50 6.11 1.63
N LEU A 60 0.22 5.01 1.83
CA LEU A 60 -0.10 3.94 2.77
C LEU A 60 0.82 3.89 3.99
N LEU A 61 2.04 4.44 3.93
CA LEU A 61 3.01 4.31 5.02
C LEU A 61 2.45 4.83 6.34
N SER A 62 2.06 6.10 6.38
CA SER A 62 1.57 6.75 7.61
C SER A 62 0.28 6.09 8.10
N ASN A 63 -0.64 5.78 7.19
CA ASN A 63 -1.90 5.12 7.53
C ASN A 63 -1.64 3.75 8.20
N ASN A 64 -0.74 2.96 7.62
CA ASN A 64 -0.38 1.66 8.19
C ASN A 64 0.35 1.80 9.53
N LEU A 65 1.30 2.74 9.65
CA LEU A 65 1.99 3.00 10.91
C LEU A 65 1.02 3.41 12.02
N ILE A 66 0.04 4.25 11.72
CA ILE A 66 -1.02 4.65 12.67
C ILE A 66 -1.87 3.44 13.05
N ASN A 67 -2.37 2.70 12.06
CA ASN A 67 -3.23 1.53 12.32
C ASN A 67 -2.50 0.44 13.11
N LEU A 68 -1.19 0.30 12.90
CA LEU A 68 -0.33 -0.63 13.62
C LEU A 68 0.13 -0.11 14.99
N GLY A 69 -0.12 1.16 15.33
CA GLY A 69 0.33 1.77 16.59
C GLY A 69 1.83 2.05 16.64
N LEU A 70 2.49 2.19 15.48
CA LEU A 70 3.93 2.36 15.33
C LEU A 70 4.34 3.80 14.98
N TYR A 71 3.39 4.67 14.63
CA TYR A 71 3.68 6.00 14.08
C TYR A 71 4.53 6.85 15.03
N ASP A 72 4.16 6.95 16.30
CA ASP A 72 4.87 7.77 17.27
C ASP A 72 6.27 7.23 17.56
N ASP A 73 6.44 5.91 17.63
CA ASP A 73 7.74 5.25 17.84
C ASP A 73 8.69 5.48 16.65
N VAL A 74 8.17 5.35 15.42
CA VAL A 74 8.95 5.65 14.20
C VAL A 74 9.34 7.11 14.18
N LYS A 75 8.39 8.02 14.42
CA LYS A 75 8.64 9.47 14.41
C LYS A 75 9.69 9.86 15.44
N ALA A 76 9.56 9.40 16.68
CA ALA A 76 10.54 9.67 17.73
C ALA A 76 11.92 9.10 17.39
N CYS A 77 11.98 7.91 16.79
CA CYS A 77 13.23 7.31 16.34
C CYS A 77 13.90 8.14 15.25
N LEU A 78 13.16 8.58 14.23
CA LEU A 78 13.69 9.42 13.14
C LEU A 78 14.21 10.76 13.67
N GLU A 79 13.42 11.44 14.52
CA GLU A 79 13.79 12.74 15.10
C GLU A 79 15.06 12.66 15.95
N ALA A 80 15.23 11.58 16.72
CA ALA A 80 16.44 11.33 17.51
C ALA A 80 17.71 11.18 16.65
N HIS A 81 17.57 10.85 15.35
CA HIS A 81 18.65 10.68 14.39
C HIS A 81 18.68 11.81 13.33
N GLY A 82 17.99 12.93 13.61
CA GLY A 82 17.98 14.10 12.73
C GLY A 82 17.26 13.89 11.39
N LYS A 83 16.31 12.95 11.33
CA LYS A 83 15.49 12.66 10.15
C LYS A 83 14.06 13.16 10.35
N SER A 84 13.43 13.61 9.26
CA SER A 84 12.06 14.11 9.25
C SER A 84 11.07 13.04 8.78
N MET A 85 10.01 12.81 9.56
CA MET A 85 8.90 11.96 9.13
C MET A 85 8.21 12.51 7.87
N ALA A 86 8.07 13.83 7.76
CA ALA A 86 7.41 14.45 6.61
C ALA A 86 8.23 14.27 5.31
N GLU A 87 9.56 14.40 5.37
CA GLU A 87 10.42 14.19 4.19
C GLU A 87 10.42 12.71 3.77
N LEU A 88 10.35 11.80 4.74
CA LEU A 88 10.20 10.38 4.49
C LEU A 88 8.88 10.04 3.79
N GLU A 89 7.76 10.64 4.20
CA GLU A 89 6.44 10.45 3.59
C GLU A 89 6.39 10.95 2.13
N GLU A 90 7.25 11.90 1.75
CA GLU A 90 7.36 12.38 0.37
C GLU A 90 8.09 11.41 -0.58
N VAL A 91 8.81 10.43 -0.04
CA VAL A 91 9.43 9.38 -0.87
C VAL A 91 8.39 8.43 -1.46
N GLU A 92 7.27 8.23 -0.76
CA GLU A 92 6.25 7.27 -1.19
C GLU A 92 5.51 7.75 -2.46
N PRO A 93 5.56 6.99 -3.57
CA PRO A 93 4.69 7.26 -4.70
C PRO A 93 3.25 6.90 -4.34
N GLU A 94 2.32 7.81 -4.60
CA GLU A 94 0.90 7.53 -4.37
C GLU A 94 0.38 6.48 -5.37
N PRO A 95 -0.28 5.39 -4.92
CA PRO A 95 -0.84 4.40 -5.84
C PRO A 95 -1.95 4.95 -6.72
N SER A 96 -1.70 5.01 -8.03
CA SER A 96 -2.67 5.47 -9.04
C SER A 96 -3.71 4.38 -9.37
N LEU A 97 -4.55 4.05 -8.38
CA LEU A 97 -5.53 2.94 -8.43
C LEU A 97 -6.99 3.41 -8.45
N GLY A 98 -7.25 4.72 -8.38
CA GLY A 98 -8.58 5.29 -8.50
C GLY A 98 -8.56 6.74 -8.94
N ASN A 99 -9.75 7.31 -9.12
CA ASN A 99 -9.92 8.65 -9.66
C ASN A 99 -10.75 9.52 -8.72
N GLY A 100 -11.95 9.04 -8.37
CA GLY A 100 -12.96 9.89 -7.74
C GLY A 100 -13.56 9.34 -6.46
N GLY A 101 -14.76 9.84 -6.15
CA GLY A 101 -15.49 9.49 -4.93
C GLY A 101 -15.81 7.99 -4.80
N LEU A 102 -16.01 7.27 -5.91
CA LEU A 102 -16.21 5.82 -5.88
C LEU A 102 -14.95 5.11 -5.36
N GLY A 103 -13.78 5.44 -5.91
CA GLY A 103 -12.52 4.88 -5.45
C GLY A 103 -12.22 5.21 -4.00
N ARG A 104 -12.49 6.45 -3.57
CA ARG A 104 -12.26 6.86 -2.18
C ARG A 104 -13.24 6.18 -1.21
N LEU A 105 -14.50 6.03 -1.60
CA LEU A 105 -15.49 5.28 -0.81
C LEU A 105 -15.07 3.82 -0.64
N ALA A 106 -14.62 3.18 -1.72
CA ALA A 106 -14.12 1.80 -1.69
C ALA A 106 -12.92 1.66 -0.73
N ALA A 107 -11.96 2.58 -0.79
CA ALA A 107 -10.82 2.61 0.13
C ALA A 107 -11.27 2.77 1.60
N CYS A 108 -12.12 3.76 1.90
CA CYS A 108 -12.63 3.98 3.26
C CYS A 108 -13.44 2.79 3.79
N PHE A 109 -14.18 2.08 2.93
CA PHE A 109 -14.89 0.86 3.31
C PHE A 109 -13.94 -0.27 3.68
N LEU A 110 -12.85 -0.49 2.92
CA LEU A 110 -11.88 -1.53 3.27
C LEU A 110 -11.19 -1.25 4.60
N ASP A 111 -10.79 0.01 4.84
CA ASP A 111 -10.22 0.43 6.13
C ASP A 111 -11.21 0.19 7.28
N SER A 112 -12.46 0.62 7.12
CA SER A 112 -13.51 0.42 8.14
C SER A 112 -13.76 -1.06 8.44
N VAL A 113 -13.78 -1.91 7.40
CA VAL A 113 -13.96 -3.36 7.54
C VAL A 113 -12.79 -3.99 8.31
N ALA A 114 -11.56 -3.56 8.04
CA ALA A 114 -10.38 -4.02 8.76
C ALA A 114 -10.39 -3.56 10.24
N THR A 115 -10.70 -2.29 10.48
CA THR A 115 -10.81 -1.67 11.80
C THR A 115 -11.89 -2.32 12.66
N LEU A 116 -13.05 -2.63 12.09
CA LEU A 116 -14.14 -3.35 12.78
C LEU A 116 -13.86 -4.86 12.97
N ASN A 117 -12.65 -5.31 12.66
CA ASN A 117 -12.23 -6.72 12.76
C ASN A 117 -13.08 -7.69 11.90
N LEU A 118 -13.69 -7.19 10.82
CA LEU A 118 -14.56 -7.96 9.94
C LEU A 118 -13.77 -8.63 8.81
N PRO A 119 -14.02 -9.93 8.50
CA PRO A 119 -13.35 -10.59 7.39
C PRO A 119 -13.89 -10.07 6.05
N GLY A 120 -13.16 -9.14 5.42
CA GLY A 120 -13.56 -8.59 4.13
C GLY A 120 -12.39 -8.06 3.31
N ASP A 121 -12.30 -8.53 2.07
CA ASP A 121 -11.23 -8.15 1.14
C ASP A 121 -11.78 -7.27 0.01
N GLY A 122 -10.93 -6.40 -0.53
CA GLY A 122 -11.16 -5.71 -1.79
C GLY A 122 -10.72 -6.54 -2.98
N ILE A 123 -11.37 -6.36 -4.13
CA ILE A 123 -10.98 -6.91 -5.43
C ILE A 123 -11.02 -5.79 -6.47
N GLY A 124 -9.89 -5.54 -7.13
CA GLY A 124 -9.76 -4.54 -8.19
C GLY A 124 -8.69 -4.90 -9.22
N LEU A 125 -8.32 -3.92 -10.04
CA LEU A 125 -7.26 -4.04 -11.04
C LEU A 125 -6.00 -3.28 -10.61
N ARG A 126 -4.84 -3.82 -10.95
CA ARG A 126 -3.54 -3.17 -10.74
C ARG A 126 -3.24 -2.25 -11.92
N TYR A 127 -3.81 -1.05 -11.94
CA TYR A 127 -3.50 -0.07 -12.98
C TYR A 127 -2.03 0.37 -12.87
N HIS A 128 -1.30 0.40 -13.99
CA HIS A 128 0.10 0.87 -14.00
C HIS A 128 0.22 2.40 -14.09
N CYS A 129 -0.80 3.05 -14.68
CA CYS A 129 -0.77 4.47 -15.04
C CYS A 129 -1.97 5.27 -14.50
N GLY A 130 -2.80 4.67 -13.64
CA GLY A 130 -4.04 5.27 -13.14
C GLY A 130 -4.94 5.86 -14.22
N LEU A 131 -5.45 7.07 -13.95
CA LEU A 131 -6.23 7.85 -14.90
C LEU A 131 -5.30 8.65 -15.84
N PHE A 132 -4.61 9.65 -15.30
CA PHE A 132 -3.52 10.41 -15.93
C PHE A 132 -2.88 11.33 -14.88
N HIS A 133 -1.64 11.76 -15.14
CA HIS A 133 -0.96 12.81 -14.42
C HIS A 133 -1.29 14.16 -15.08
N GLN A 134 -1.85 15.09 -14.30
CA GLN A 134 -2.30 16.39 -14.79
C GLN A 134 -1.14 17.38 -14.83
N ASN A 135 -0.88 17.96 -15.99
CA ASN A 135 0.12 19.02 -16.16
C ASN A 135 -0.53 20.25 -16.82
N PHE A 136 -0.07 21.45 -16.45
CA PHE A 136 -0.53 22.69 -17.09
C PHE A 136 0.56 23.31 -17.96
N THR A 137 0.27 23.47 -19.24
CA THR A 137 1.13 24.17 -20.20
C THR A 137 0.24 25.15 -20.97
N ASP A 138 0.66 26.42 -21.07
CA ASP A 138 -0.09 27.48 -21.75
C ASP A 138 -1.55 27.61 -21.24
N ASN A 139 -1.76 27.50 -19.92
CA ASN A 139 -3.06 27.51 -19.26
C ASN A 139 -4.04 26.39 -19.70
N LEU A 140 -3.54 25.34 -20.34
CA LEU A 140 -4.33 24.17 -20.75
C LEU A 140 -3.90 22.93 -19.96
N GLN A 141 -4.87 22.07 -19.65
CA GLN A 141 -4.61 20.74 -19.12
C GLN A 141 -3.95 19.86 -20.19
N ASN A 142 -2.90 19.16 -19.78
CA ASN A 142 -2.24 18.10 -20.53
C ASN A 142 -2.20 16.83 -19.68
N GLU A 143 -2.14 15.69 -20.34
CA GLU A 143 -2.26 14.36 -19.74
C GLU A 143 -1.00 13.55 -20.06
N THR A 144 -0.34 13.04 -19.03
CA THR A 144 0.75 12.07 -19.16
C THR A 144 0.44 10.81 -18.34
N PRO A 145 1.04 9.65 -18.61
CA PRO A 145 0.84 8.48 -17.77
C PRO A 145 1.26 8.74 -16.31
N ASP A 146 0.44 8.31 -15.34
CA ASP A 146 0.72 8.48 -13.91
C ASP A 146 1.33 7.20 -13.32
N PHE A 147 2.65 7.04 -13.53
CA PHE A 147 3.37 5.85 -13.08
C PHE A 147 3.64 5.91 -11.57
N TRP A 148 3.28 4.83 -10.86
CA TRP A 148 3.52 4.69 -9.42
C TRP A 148 4.29 3.42 -9.04
N LEU A 149 4.51 2.53 -10.00
CA LEU A 149 5.24 1.26 -9.85
C LEU A 149 6.73 1.50 -10.16
N GLY A 150 7.65 1.06 -9.30
CA GLY A 150 9.06 1.40 -9.55
C GLY A 150 10.14 0.81 -8.67
N GLY A 151 9.81 0.06 -7.60
CA GLY A 151 10.85 -0.63 -6.82
C GLY A 151 10.33 -1.30 -5.55
N HIS A 152 9.81 -0.49 -4.63
CA HIS A 152 9.30 -0.92 -3.33
C HIS A 152 7.78 -0.73 -3.27
N ASP A 153 7.08 -1.66 -3.91
CA ASP A 153 5.63 -1.59 -4.10
C ASP A 153 4.90 -2.21 -2.90
N TRP A 154 3.84 -1.55 -2.43
CA TRP A 154 2.90 -2.13 -1.46
C TRP A 154 2.19 -3.38 -2.01
N ALA A 155 2.07 -3.49 -3.34
CA ALA A 155 1.39 -4.58 -4.03
C ALA A 155 2.32 -5.78 -4.19
N GLN A 156 2.26 -6.70 -3.23
CA GLN A 156 3.06 -7.92 -3.22
C GLN A 156 2.58 -8.93 -4.27
N LYS A 157 3.47 -9.33 -5.18
CA LYS A 157 3.20 -10.37 -6.19
C LYS A 157 2.96 -11.72 -5.52
N THR A 158 1.99 -12.48 -6.02
CA THR A 158 1.74 -13.85 -5.54
C THR A 158 1.96 -14.89 -6.65
N ASP A 159 2.11 -16.16 -6.27
CA ASP A 159 2.16 -17.26 -7.24
C ASP A 159 0.79 -17.64 -7.81
N LYS A 160 -0.28 -16.99 -7.36
CA LYS A 160 -1.65 -17.29 -7.80
C LYS A 160 -1.93 -16.65 -9.15
N THR A 161 -2.33 -17.49 -10.10
CA THR A 161 -2.80 -17.10 -11.42
C THR A 161 -4.15 -17.71 -11.75
N TYR A 162 -4.87 -17.08 -12.68
CA TYR A 162 -6.17 -17.52 -13.16
C TYR A 162 -6.26 -17.35 -14.67
N PRO A 163 -6.73 -18.37 -15.42
CA PRO A 163 -6.99 -18.21 -16.84
C PRO A 163 -8.22 -17.32 -17.03
N VAL A 164 -8.15 -16.39 -17.99
CA VAL A 164 -9.25 -15.49 -18.35
C VAL A 164 -9.37 -15.45 -19.87
N SER A 165 -10.55 -15.77 -20.40
CA SER A 165 -10.85 -15.62 -21.83
C SER A 165 -11.65 -14.35 -22.06
N LEU A 166 -11.15 -13.44 -22.89
CA LEU A 166 -11.79 -12.17 -23.21
C LEU A 166 -11.66 -11.89 -24.70
N ALA A 167 -12.79 -11.61 -25.37
CA ALA A 167 -12.84 -11.29 -26.80
C ALA A 167 -12.13 -12.32 -27.71
N GLY A 168 -12.21 -13.61 -27.35
CA GLY A 168 -11.59 -14.71 -28.12
C GLY A 168 -10.08 -14.85 -27.92
N LYS A 169 -9.50 -14.18 -26.93
CA LYS A 169 -8.11 -14.32 -26.51
C LYS A 169 -8.04 -14.83 -25.08
N ASP A 170 -7.08 -15.71 -24.81
CA ASP A 170 -6.81 -16.23 -23.49
C ASP A 170 -5.65 -15.47 -22.84
N TYR A 171 -5.84 -15.12 -21.58
CA TYR A 171 -4.91 -14.37 -20.75
C TYR A 171 -4.65 -15.12 -19.44
N THR A 172 -3.53 -14.83 -18.80
CA THR A 172 -3.23 -15.29 -17.45
C THR A 172 -3.26 -14.09 -16.50
N ALA A 173 -4.29 -14.00 -15.67
CA ALA A 173 -4.41 -12.98 -14.64
C ALA A 173 -3.60 -13.38 -13.41
N ARG A 174 -2.69 -12.50 -12.97
CA ARG A 174 -1.84 -12.64 -11.79
C ARG A 174 -2.44 -11.85 -10.63
N LEU A 175 -2.42 -12.43 -9.43
CA LEU A 175 -2.85 -11.76 -8.22
C LEU A 175 -1.69 -11.03 -7.52
N TYR A 176 -1.92 -9.76 -7.19
CA TYR A 176 -1.11 -8.93 -6.31
C TYR A 176 -1.93 -8.56 -5.06
N ARG A 177 -1.27 -8.34 -3.93
CA ARG A 177 -1.94 -8.03 -2.67
C ARG A 177 -1.33 -6.83 -1.97
N ILE A 178 -2.20 -5.90 -1.58
CA ILE A 178 -1.87 -4.83 -0.64
C ILE A 178 -2.52 -5.18 0.70
N ALA A 179 -1.75 -5.12 1.78
CA ALA A 179 -2.30 -5.27 3.13
C ALA A 179 -3.15 -4.04 3.47
N VAL A 180 -4.37 -4.28 3.94
CA VAL A 180 -5.24 -3.24 4.50
C VAL A 180 -5.29 -3.47 6.00
N THR A 181 -4.52 -2.66 6.74
CA THR A 181 -4.46 -2.72 8.19
C THR A 181 -5.62 -1.93 8.79
N GLY A 182 -6.28 -2.46 9.81
CA GLY A 182 -7.29 -1.72 10.59
C GLY A 182 -6.71 -1.15 11.87
N TYR A 183 -7.22 -0.01 12.32
CA TYR A 183 -6.84 0.60 13.60
C TYR A 183 -7.22 -0.33 14.75
N GLU A 184 -6.21 -0.85 15.46
CA GLU A 184 -6.36 -1.90 16.49
C GLU A 184 -7.13 -3.16 16.03
N GLY A 185 -7.31 -3.30 14.71
CA GLY A 185 -8.13 -4.31 14.08
C GLY A 185 -7.31 -5.43 13.46
N ARG A 186 -7.94 -6.13 12.51
CA ARG A 186 -7.26 -7.16 11.70
C ARG A 186 -6.59 -6.55 10.48
N THR A 187 -5.72 -7.34 9.86
CA THR A 187 -5.30 -7.11 8.48
C THR A 187 -6.18 -7.89 7.52
N ASN A 188 -6.69 -7.20 6.50
CA ASN A 188 -7.34 -7.78 5.33
C ASN A 188 -6.48 -7.52 4.07
N TYR A 189 -6.97 -7.89 2.89
CA TYR A 189 -6.27 -7.62 1.64
C TYR A 189 -7.11 -6.84 0.63
N LEU A 190 -6.47 -5.89 -0.04
CA LEU A 190 -6.88 -5.43 -1.36
C LEU A 190 -6.18 -6.32 -2.40
N ASN A 191 -6.97 -7.14 -3.09
CA ASN A 191 -6.52 -8.06 -4.13
C ASN A 191 -6.60 -7.36 -5.48
N LEU A 192 -5.45 -7.11 -6.10
CA LEU A 192 -5.34 -6.43 -7.39
C LEU A 192 -4.92 -7.42 -8.46
N PHE A 193 -5.71 -7.53 -9.53
CA PHE A 193 -5.39 -8.38 -10.66
C PHE A 193 -4.67 -7.59 -11.75
N ASP A 194 -3.69 -8.25 -12.35
CA ASP A 194 -2.91 -7.75 -13.48
C ASP A 194 -2.76 -8.87 -14.51
N LEU A 195 -2.38 -8.55 -15.74
CA LEU A 195 -2.05 -9.57 -16.74
C LEU A 195 -0.53 -9.74 -16.77
N ASP A 196 -0.05 -10.99 -16.69
CA ASP A 196 1.36 -11.26 -17.00
C ASP A 196 1.56 -10.96 -18.50
N THR A 197 2.44 -9.99 -18.83
CA THR A 197 2.88 -9.70 -20.20
C THR A 197 3.97 -10.65 -20.67
#